data_AF-A0A396YPC4-F1
#
_entry.id   AF-A0A396YPC4-F1
#
_cell.length_a   1.000
_cell.length_b   1.000
_cell.length_c   1.000
_cell.angle_alpha   90.00
_cell.angle_beta   90.00
_cell.angle_gamma   90.00
#
_symmetry.space_group_name_H-M   'P 1'
#
loop_
_entity.id
_entity.type
_entity.pdbx_description
1 polymer ?
#
loop_
_entity_poly.entity_id
_entity_poly.type
_entity_poly.pdbx_seq_one_letter_code
_entity_poly.pdbx_strand_id
1 'polypeptide(L)'
;MRILLLFIFFNPEFAYLIDIRPHNEDYVFAKKQLIEILYSNWPELLEPFRLRGIGRGSLEPNEENRQKLRKLGLNLMITIEDKVYAPIGGGMSSNGTNIMDVFEVDRMLDILPLIQKYFEDTNFNEIKTAFQDNNIPIPTKFELRLVGLGDGFVFREMSSGIQFHWNFSS
;
A
#
# COMPACT_ATOMS: atom_id res chain seq x y z
N MET A 1 -28.27 -13.35 -15.75
CA MET A 1 -27.82 -12.03 -15.25
C MET A 1 -26.36 -11.85 -15.64
N ARG A 2 -26.00 -10.76 -16.35
CA ARG A 2 -24.59 -10.47 -16.68
C ARG A 2 -23.97 -9.72 -15.50
N ILE A 3 -22.99 -10.31 -14.84
CA ILE A 3 -22.22 -9.65 -13.78
C ILE A 3 -21.05 -8.92 -14.46
N LEU A 4 -20.89 -7.64 -14.15
CA LEU A 4 -19.82 -6.80 -14.69
C LEU A 4 -18.80 -6.49 -13.60
N LEU A 5 -17.54 -6.37 -14.02
CA LEU A 5 -16.42 -5.90 -13.23
C LEU A 5 -16.04 -4.50 -13.69
N LEU A 6 -15.87 -3.61 -12.72
CA LEU A 6 -15.44 -2.24 -12.91
C LEU A 6 -13.95 -2.16 -12.57
N PHE A 7 -13.12 -1.79 -13.54
CA PHE A 7 -11.68 -1.62 -13.36
C PHE A 7 -11.35 -0.14 -13.20
N ILE A 8 -10.78 0.21 -12.04
CA ILE A 8 -10.39 1.59 -11.70
C ILE A 8 -8.95 1.57 -11.19
N PHE A 9 -8.16 2.55 -11.63
CA PHE A 9 -6.87 2.87 -11.02
C PHE A 9 -7.03 4.07 -10.09
N PHE A 10 -6.42 4.02 -8.92
CA PHE A 10 -6.47 5.12 -7.94
C PHE A 10 -5.07 5.68 -7.74
N ASN A 11 -5.00 7.01 -7.61
CA ASN A 11 -3.92 7.69 -6.91
C ASN A 11 -4.54 8.51 -5.76
N PRO A 12 -3.73 9.23 -4.95
CA PRO A 12 -4.27 9.99 -3.81
C PRO A 12 -5.33 11.05 -4.17
N GLU A 13 -5.37 11.52 -5.42
CA GLU A 13 -6.22 12.64 -5.85
C GLU A 13 -7.38 12.22 -6.77
N PHE A 14 -7.19 11.15 -7.56
CA PHE A 14 -8.06 10.80 -8.68
C PHE A 14 -8.35 9.30 -8.77
N ALA A 15 -9.53 9.01 -9.31
CA ALA A 15 -9.95 7.68 -9.71
C ALA A 15 -10.11 7.63 -11.24
N TYR A 16 -9.34 6.77 -11.90
CA TYR A 16 -9.30 6.62 -13.34
C TYR A 16 -10.09 5.39 -13.75
N LEU A 17 -11.23 5.59 -14.40
CA LEU A 17 -12.00 4.51 -15.00
C LEU A 17 -11.20 3.90 -16.15
N ILE A 18 -10.79 2.65 -16.01
CA ILE A 18 -10.04 1.93 -17.05
C ILE A 18 -11.02 1.28 -18.01
N ASP A 19 -11.90 0.43 -17.48
CA ASP A 19 -12.80 -0.39 -18.30
C ASP A 19 -13.94 -1.02 -17.49
N ILE A 20 -14.96 -1.52 -18.19
CA ILE A 20 -16.05 -2.32 -17.64
C ILE A 20 -16.13 -3.63 -18.43
N ARG A 21 -15.86 -4.76 -17.76
CA ARG A 21 -15.74 -6.07 -18.41
C ARG A 21 -16.70 -7.12 -17.82
N PRO A 22 -17.12 -8.13 -18.58
CA PRO A 22 -17.86 -9.26 -18.02
C PRO A 22 -17.03 -10.02 -16.98
N HIS A 23 -17.64 -10.39 -15.85
CA HIS A 23 -16.96 -11.18 -14.81
C HIS A 23 -16.54 -12.59 -15.32
N ASN A 24 -17.26 -13.12 -16.31
CA ASN A 24 -16.96 -14.42 -16.91
C ASN A 24 -15.98 -14.35 -18.08
N GLU A 25 -15.35 -13.19 -18.33
CA GLU A 25 -14.29 -13.08 -19.32
C GLU A 25 -13.04 -13.85 -18.84
N ASP A 26 -12.51 -14.70 -19.71
CA ASP A 26 -11.34 -15.51 -19.39
C ASP A 26 -10.15 -14.61 -19.08
N TYR A 27 -9.46 -14.92 -17.98
CA TYR A 27 -8.24 -14.23 -17.56
C TYR A 27 -8.41 -12.71 -17.39
N VAL A 28 -9.62 -12.21 -17.08
CA VAL A 28 -9.94 -10.77 -17.04
C VAL A 28 -8.98 -9.94 -16.18
N PHE A 29 -8.46 -10.49 -15.08
CA PHE A 29 -7.48 -9.82 -14.20
C PHE A 29 -6.02 -9.91 -14.67
N ALA A 30 -5.73 -10.72 -15.69
CA ALA A 30 -4.41 -10.89 -16.31
C ALA A 30 -4.31 -10.20 -17.69
N LYS A 31 -5.37 -9.50 -18.12
CA LYS A 31 -5.43 -8.74 -19.36
C LYS A 31 -4.40 -7.61 -19.33
N LYS A 32 -3.35 -7.75 -20.15
CA LYS A 32 -2.36 -6.69 -20.37
C LYS A 32 -3.02 -5.41 -20.88
N GLN A 33 -4.11 -5.54 -21.63
CA GLN A 33 -4.89 -4.43 -22.18
C GLN A 33 -5.31 -3.40 -21.13
N LEU A 34 -5.60 -3.81 -19.89
CA LEU A 34 -5.96 -2.87 -18.81
C LEU A 34 -4.83 -1.87 -18.53
N ILE A 35 -3.59 -2.32 -18.64
CA ILE A 35 -2.39 -1.49 -18.43
C ILE A 35 -2.06 -0.69 -19.70
N GLU A 36 -2.33 -1.25 -20.87
CA GLU A 36 -2.18 -0.53 -22.15
C GLU A 36 -3.17 0.64 -22.25
N ILE A 37 -4.38 0.52 -21.69
CA ILE A 37 -5.34 1.63 -21.57
C ILE A 37 -4.76 2.73 -20.69
N LEU A 38 -4.19 2.39 -19.52
CA LEU A 38 -3.52 3.37 -18.66
C LEU A 38 -2.36 4.04 -19.40
N TYR A 39 -1.51 3.29 -20.08
CA TYR A 39 -0.39 3.83 -20.85
C TYR A 39 -0.84 4.79 -21.95
N SER A 40 -1.90 4.44 -22.69
CA SER A 40 -2.38 5.23 -23.81
C SER A 40 -3.04 6.54 -23.38
N ASN A 41 -3.67 6.59 -22.20
CA ASN A 41 -4.42 7.75 -21.75
C ASN A 41 -3.64 8.61 -20.75
N TRP A 42 -2.88 7.97 -19.86
CA TRP A 42 -2.17 8.60 -18.73
C TRP A 42 -0.81 7.92 -18.50
N PRO A 43 0.13 7.99 -19.46
CA PRO A 43 1.44 7.34 -19.35
C PRO A 43 2.22 7.77 -18.10
N GLU A 44 2.00 8.99 -17.61
CA GLU A 44 2.59 9.53 -16.39
C GLU A 44 2.27 8.71 -15.13
N LEU A 45 1.11 8.02 -15.08
CA LEU A 45 0.75 7.13 -13.97
C LEU A 45 1.65 5.88 -13.91
N LEU A 46 2.25 5.50 -15.03
CA LEU A 46 3.11 4.32 -15.13
C LEU A 46 4.60 4.65 -14.97
N GLU A 47 5.00 5.91 -15.13
CA GLU A 47 6.41 6.32 -15.01
C GLU A 47 7.07 5.97 -13.67
N PRO A 48 6.40 6.05 -12.50
CA PRO A 48 6.99 5.58 -11.24
C PRO A 48 7.38 4.10 -11.25
N PHE A 49 6.73 3.29 -12.07
CA PHE A 49 6.99 1.85 -12.19
C PHE A 49 7.95 1.51 -13.33
N ARG A 50 8.41 2.51 -14.09
CA ARG A 50 9.27 2.29 -15.26
C ARG A 50 10.67 1.88 -14.83
N LEU A 51 11.12 0.74 -15.35
CA LEU A 51 12.47 0.24 -15.14
C LEU A 51 13.40 0.81 -16.22
N ARG A 52 14.30 1.71 -15.83
CA ARG A 52 15.29 2.32 -16.74
C ARG A 52 16.53 1.43 -16.86
N GLY A 53 17.12 1.40 -18.06
CA GLY A 53 18.29 0.57 -18.34
C GLY A 53 17.98 -0.92 -18.59
N ILE A 54 16.70 -1.29 -18.59
CA ILE A 54 16.24 -2.65 -18.93
C ILE A 54 15.64 -2.61 -20.34
N GLY A 55 16.18 -3.45 -21.22
CA GLY A 55 15.61 -3.69 -22.55
C GLY A 55 14.42 -4.65 -22.49
N ARG A 56 13.64 -4.70 -23.57
CA ARG A 56 12.51 -5.63 -23.70
C ARG A 56 12.94 -7.06 -23.38
N GLY A 57 12.23 -7.69 -22.45
CA GLY A 57 12.44 -9.09 -22.10
C GLY A 57 12.10 -10.02 -23.27
N SER A 58 12.76 -11.17 -23.33
CA SER A 58 12.45 -12.23 -24.32
C SER A 58 11.11 -12.94 -24.04
N LEU A 59 10.59 -12.83 -22.82
CA LEU A 59 9.40 -13.51 -22.36
C LEU A 59 8.19 -12.56 -22.30
N GLU A 60 7.28 -12.68 -23.26
CA GLU A 60 5.97 -12.02 -23.22
C GLU A 60 4.87 -13.09 -23.09
N PRO A 61 4.57 -13.58 -21.87
CA PRO A 61 3.55 -14.58 -21.69
C PRO A 61 2.17 -14.05 -22.07
N ASN A 62 1.36 -14.91 -22.70
CA ASN A 62 -0.07 -14.66 -22.91
C ASN A 62 -0.83 -14.61 -21.58
N GLU A 63 -2.10 -14.23 -21.60
CA GLU A 63 -2.93 -14.00 -20.42
C GLU A 63 -3.08 -15.26 -19.54
N GLU A 64 -3.23 -16.42 -20.17
CA GLU A 64 -3.29 -17.72 -19.47
C GLU A 64 -1.98 -17.98 -18.70
N ASN A 65 -0.83 -17.84 -19.36
CA ASN A 65 0.47 -18.03 -18.74
C ASN A 65 0.74 -16.98 -17.67
N ARG A 66 0.30 -15.73 -17.86
CA ARG A 66 0.35 -14.69 -16.82
C ARG A 66 -0.45 -15.10 -15.59
N GLN A 67 -1.66 -15.63 -15.75
CA GLN A 67 -2.45 -16.12 -14.62
C GLN A 67 -1.78 -17.31 -13.92
N LYS A 68 -1.24 -18.27 -14.68
CA LYS A 68 -0.50 -19.42 -14.11
C LYS A 68 0.71 -18.96 -13.29
N LEU A 69 1.53 -18.08 -13.84
CA LEU A 69 2.73 -17.56 -13.17
C LEU A 69 2.35 -16.75 -11.92
N ARG A 70 1.27 -15.95 -11.98
CA ARG A 70 0.74 -15.24 -10.82
C ARG A 70 0.29 -16.22 -9.72
N LYS A 71 -0.37 -17.33 -10.05
CA LYS A 71 -0.76 -18.37 -9.07
C LYS A 71 0.45 -19.04 -8.41
N LEU A 72 1.61 -19.02 -9.05
CA LEU A 72 2.87 -19.52 -8.50
C LEU A 72 3.64 -18.45 -7.69
N GLY A 73 3.06 -17.26 -7.47
CA GLY A 73 3.72 -16.17 -6.77
C GLY A 73 4.83 -15.48 -7.58
N LEU A 74 4.88 -15.70 -8.89
CA LEU A 74 5.89 -15.08 -9.76
C LEU A 74 5.41 -13.72 -10.26
N ASN A 75 6.27 -12.71 -10.10
CA ASN A 75 6.04 -11.36 -10.57
C ASN A 75 6.53 -11.19 -12.00
N LEU A 76 5.65 -10.69 -12.85
CA LEU A 76 5.95 -10.45 -14.25
C LEU A 76 6.06 -8.96 -14.52
N MET A 77 7.20 -8.59 -15.11
CA MET A 77 7.35 -7.29 -15.73
C MET A 77 6.38 -7.16 -16.91
N ILE A 78 5.98 -5.92 -17.19
CA ILE A 78 5.07 -5.58 -18.27
C ILE A 78 5.87 -4.77 -19.28
N THR A 79 6.02 -5.28 -20.50
CA THR A 79 6.59 -4.47 -21.59
C THR A 79 5.46 -3.83 -22.38
N ILE A 80 5.50 -2.52 -22.55
CA ILE A 80 4.63 -1.80 -23.49
C ILE A 80 5.57 -1.06 -24.44
N GLU A 81 5.42 -1.31 -25.74
CA GLU A 81 6.37 -0.86 -26.77
C GLU A 81 7.80 -1.33 -26.47
N ASP A 82 8.72 -0.40 -26.22
CA ASP A 82 10.12 -0.62 -25.86
C ASP A 82 10.40 -0.38 -24.36
N LYS A 83 9.37 -0.07 -23.56
CA LYS A 83 9.48 0.26 -22.15
C LYS A 83 9.07 -0.92 -21.27
N VAL A 84 9.84 -1.16 -20.22
CA VAL A 84 9.58 -2.21 -19.23
C VAL A 84 9.13 -1.59 -17.92
N TYR A 85 8.06 -2.12 -17.35
CA TYR A 85 7.46 -1.68 -16.10
C TYR A 85 7.48 -2.80 -15.08
N ALA A 86 7.77 -2.44 -13.82
CA ALA A 86 7.52 -3.30 -12.68
C ALA A 86 6.00 -3.55 -12.52
N PRO A 87 5.59 -4.60 -11.79
CA PRO A 87 4.18 -4.82 -11.49
C PRO A 87 3.57 -3.60 -10.77
N ILE A 88 2.63 -2.92 -11.42
CA ILE A 88 2.06 -1.65 -10.93
C ILE A 88 1.33 -1.73 -9.58
N GLY A 89 0.92 -2.94 -9.16
CA GLY A 89 0.32 -3.21 -7.86
C GLY A 89 1.31 -3.74 -6.82
N GLY A 90 2.62 -3.59 -7.04
CA GLY A 90 3.67 -4.09 -6.17
C GLY A 90 4.06 -5.56 -6.35
N GLY A 91 3.17 -6.35 -6.97
CA GLY A 91 3.38 -7.78 -7.14
C GLY A 91 2.97 -8.59 -5.92
N MET A 92 3.32 -9.88 -5.91
CA MET A 92 3.02 -10.81 -4.83
C MET A 92 4.29 -11.48 -4.32
N SER A 93 4.35 -11.75 -3.02
CA SER A 93 5.39 -12.55 -2.40
C SER A 93 5.22 -14.03 -2.75
N SER A 94 6.22 -14.84 -2.43
CA SER A 94 6.16 -16.29 -2.65
C SER A 94 5.04 -16.98 -1.86
N ASN A 95 4.53 -16.35 -0.80
CA ASN A 95 3.37 -16.84 -0.03
C ASN A 95 2.03 -16.26 -0.52
N GLY A 96 2.02 -15.52 -1.63
CA GLY A 96 0.83 -14.97 -2.27
C GLY A 96 0.32 -13.64 -1.70
N THR A 97 0.99 -13.07 -0.69
CA THR A 97 0.64 -11.75 -0.11
C THR A 97 1.12 -10.62 -1.03
N ASN A 98 0.43 -9.48 -1.06
CA ASN A 98 0.94 -8.29 -1.77
C ASN A 98 2.28 -7.83 -1.14
N ILE A 99 3.28 -7.55 -1.98
CA ILE A 99 4.61 -7.13 -1.49
C ILE A 99 4.55 -5.76 -0.78
N MET A 100 3.72 -4.83 -1.25
CA MET A 100 3.58 -3.51 -0.63
C MET A 100 2.97 -3.61 0.75
N ASP A 101 2.00 -4.51 0.95
CA ASP A 101 1.40 -4.76 2.27
C ASP A 101 2.45 -5.30 3.25
N VAL A 102 3.30 -6.23 2.78
CA VAL A 102 4.40 -6.77 3.60
C VAL A 102 5.39 -5.67 3.96
N PHE A 103 5.82 -4.87 2.98
CA PHE A 103 6.74 -3.76 3.25
C PHE A 103 6.16 -2.72 4.22
N GLU A 104 4.86 -2.42 4.13
CA GLU A 104 4.25 -1.48 5.06
C GLU A 104 4.17 -2.07 6.48
N VAL A 105 3.83 -3.35 6.62
CA VAL A 105 3.86 -4.03 7.93
C VAL A 105 5.26 -4.06 8.50
N ASP A 106 6.27 -4.43 7.71
CA ASP A 106 7.66 -4.46 8.15
C ASP A 106 8.12 -3.06 8.58
N ARG A 107 7.82 -2.03 7.79
CA ARG A 107 8.09 -0.61 8.12
C ARG A 107 7.45 -0.23 9.46
N MET A 108 6.20 -0.61 9.69
CA MET A 108 5.52 -0.35 10.95
C MET A 108 6.19 -1.06 12.13
N LEU A 109 6.54 -2.34 11.97
CA LEU A 109 7.19 -3.15 13.01
C LEU A 109 8.58 -2.61 13.36
N ASP A 110 9.31 -2.07 12.39
CA ASP A 110 10.62 -1.43 12.61
C ASP A 110 10.49 -0.07 13.33
N ILE A 111 9.42 0.67 13.05
CA ILE A 111 9.17 2.00 13.62
C ILE A 111 8.63 1.95 15.05
N LEU A 112 7.74 1.00 15.36
CA LEU A 112 7.06 0.94 16.66
C LEU A 112 8.02 0.94 17.87
N PRO A 113 9.14 0.19 17.87
CA PRO A 113 10.13 0.24 18.94
C PRO A 113 10.79 1.62 19.10
N LEU A 114 11.02 2.35 18.00
CA LEU A 114 11.59 3.69 18.04
C LEU A 114 10.62 4.69 18.69
N ILE A 115 9.33 4.58 18.37
CA ILE A 115 8.29 5.40 19.00
C ILE A 115 8.18 5.08 20.50
N GLN A 116 8.18 3.79 20.87
CA GLN A 116 8.17 3.41 22.28
C GLN A 116 9.37 4.00 23.03
N LYS A 117 10.58 3.85 22.46
CA LYS A 117 11.79 4.41 23.04
C LYS A 117 11.71 5.93 23.20
N TYR A 118 11.17 6.64 22.20
CA TYR A 118 10.95 8.08 22.30
C TYR A 118 10.07 8.45 23.50
N PHE A 119 8.93 7.77 23.68
CA PHE A 119 8.05 8.04 24.82
C PHE A 119 8.71 7.73 26.17
N GLU A 120 9.50 6.65 26.24
CA GLU A 120 10.26 6.32 27.44
C GLU A 120 11.35 7.37 27.74
N ASP A 121 12.14 7.75 26.74
CA ASP A 121 13.24 8.73 26.87
C ASP A 121 12.72 10.13 27.23
N THR A 122 11.53 10.49 26.75
CA THR A 122 10.84 11.75 27.10
C THR A 122 9.97 11.64 28.36
N ASN A 123 9.99 10.49 29.06
CA ASN A 123 9.18 10.22 30.24
C ASN A 123 7.69 10.53 30.02
N PHE A 124 7.16 10.22 28.83
CA PHE A 124 5.78 10.42 28.42
C PHE A 124 5.27 11.86 28.61
N ASN A 125 6.15 12.86 28.48
CA ASN A 125 5.83 14.26 28.77
C ASN A 125 4.61 14.77 27.97
N GLU A 126 4.55 14.49 26.67
CA GLU A 126 3.43 14.92 25.82
C GLU A 126 2.08 14.34 26.29
N ILE A 127 2.09 13.08 26.73
CA ILE A 127 0.91 12.40 27.26
C ILE A 127 0.50 13.04 28.58
N LYS A 128 1.46 13.25 29.50
CA LYS A 128 1.21 13.91 30.78
C LYS A 128 0.63 15.31 30.61
N THR A 129 1.16 16.09 29.67
CA THR A 129 0.62 17.42 29.35
C THR A 129 -0.83 17.33 28.88
N ALA A 130 -1.18 16.39 28.00
CA ALA A 130 -2.56 16.22 27.56
C ALA A 130 -3.52 15.86 28.70
N PHE A 131 -3.08 15.03 29.66
CA PHE A 131 -3.89 14.74 30.87
C PHE A 131 -4.11 16.00 31.71
N GLN A 132 -3.06 16.81 31.90
CA GLN A 132 -3.16 18.07 32.64
C GLN A 132 -4.11 19.06 31.95
N ASP A 133 -3.98 19.24 30.64
CA ASP A 133 -4.81 20.16 29.85
C ASP A 133 -6.30 19.77 29.86
N ASN A 134 -6.59 18.47 29.98
CA ASN A 134 -7.96 17.94 30.09
C ASN A 134 -8.45 17.81 31.55
N ASN A 135 -7.69 18.29 32.54
CA ASN A 135 -7.98 18.15 33.97
C ASN A 135 -8.24 16.70 34.41
N ILE A 136 -7.55 15.74 33.80
CA ILE A 136 -7.63 14.31 34.12
C ILE A 136 -6.44 13.92 35.01
N PRO A 137 -6.66 13.19 36.13
CA PRO A 137 -5.56 12.67 36.93
C PRO A 137 -4.61 11.79 36.12
N ILE A 138 -3.31 12.05 36.21
CA ILE A 138 -2.29 11.26 35.52
C ILE A 138 -2.23 9.87 36.16
N PRO A 139 -2.38 8.78 35.37
CA PRO A 139 -2.29 7.42 35.89
C PRO A 139 -0.84 7.04 36.21
N THR A 140 -0.67 6.03 37.07
CA THR A 140 0.65 5.47 37.40
C THR A 140 1.25 4.62 36.27
N LYS A 141 0.42 4.19 35.32
CA LYS A 141 0.81 3.40 34.15
C LYS A 141 -0.01 3.86 32.94
N PHE A 142 0.65 4.07 31.81
CA PHE A 142 -0.01 4.29 30.52
C PHE A 142 -0.18 2.97 29.77
N GLU A 143 -1.37 2.72 29.24
CA GLU A 143 -1.61 1.68 28.24
C GLU A 143 -1.96 2.37 26.91
N LEU A 144 -1.04 2.29 25.95
CA LEU A 144 -1.21 2.91 24.63
C LEU A 144 -1.52 1.83 23.59
N ARG A 145 -2.49 2.10 22.72
CA ARG A 145 -2.76 1.28 21.54
C ARG A 145 -2.66 2.10 20.27
N LEU A 146 -2.01 1.54 19.26
CA LEU A 146 -2.11 2.05 17.91
C LEU A 146 -3.54 1.81 17.40
N VAL A 147 -4.24 2.88 17.06
CA VAL A 147 -5.65 2.84 16.64
C VAL A 147 -5.87 3.45 15.25
N GLY A 148 -4.86 4.04 14.65
CA GLY A 148 -4.96 4.65 13.33
C GLY A 148 -3.60 4.86 12.68
N LEU A 149 -3.65 4.88 11.36
CA LEU A 149 -2.54 5.18 10.46
C LEU A 149 -3.01 6.26 9.49
N GLY A 150 -2.20 7.29 9.29
CA GLY A 150 -2.42 8.39 8.36
C GLY A 150 -1.08 8.99 7.95
N ASP A 151 -0.92 10.31 8.04
CA ASP A 151 0.39 10.99 7.89
C ASP A 151 1.39 10.64 9.03
N GLY A 152 0.91 9.88 10.02
CA GLY A 152 1.66 9.38 11.16
C GLY A 152 0.91 8.27 11.90
N PHE A 153 1.32 8.00 13.13
CA PHE A 153 0.72 6.98 14.00
C PHE A 153 -0.25 7.63 14.98
N VAL A 154 -1.45 7.06 15.13
CA VAL A 154 -2.43 7.51 16.10
C VAL A 154 -2.48 6.55 17.28
N PHE A 155 -2.03 7.01 18.45
CA PHE A 155 -2.11 6.23 19.68
C PHE A 155 -3.31 6.67 20.51
N ARG A 156 -4.01 5.71 21.11
CA ARG A 156 -5.04 5.97 22.13
C ARG A 156 -4.55 5.46 23.47
N GLU A 157 -4.64 6.30 24.49
CA GLU A 157 -4.48 5.86 25.88
C GLU A 157 -5.80 5.24 26.37
N MET A 158 -5.72 4.05 26.95
CA MET A 158 -6.88 3.19 27.15
C MET A 158 -7.74 3.54 28.38
N SER A 159 -7.20 4.23 29.39
CA SER A 159 -7.95 4.61 30.60
C SER A 159 -8.76 5.90 30.43
N SER A 160 -8.21 6.87 29.71
CA SER A 160 -8.78 8.20 29.44
C SER A 160 -9.46 8.30 28.08
N GLY A 161 -9.06 7.47 27.12
CA GLY A 161 -9.52 7.55 25.73
C GLY A 161 -8.86 8.65 24.90
N ILE A 162 -7.94 9.43 25.47
CA ILE A 162 -7.22 10.49 24.77
C ILE A 162 -6.43 9.90 23.59
N GLN A 163 -6.45 10.60 22.45
CA GLN A 163 -5.71 10.24 21.25
C GLN A 163 -4.53 11.19 21.01
N PHE A 164 -3.43 10.63 20.52
CA PHE A 164 -2.17 11.29 20.25
C PHE A 164 -1.76 11.03 18.81
N HIS A 165 -1.48 12.10 18.08
CA HIS A 165 -0.95 12.02 16.71
C HIS A 165 0.57 12.13 16.77
N TRP A 166 1.24 11.05 16.39
CA TRP A 166 2.68 10.99 16.29
C TRP A 166 3.10 11.05 14.82
N ASN A 167 3.69 12.16 14.41
CA ASN A 167 4.21 12.35 13.07
C ASN A 167 5.73 12.29 13.09
N PHE A 168 6.34 11.74 12.04
CA PHE A 168 7.77 11.89 11.81
C PHE A 168 8.07 13.34 11.45
N SER A 169 8.35 14.16 12.45
CA SER A 169 8.94 15.49 12.27
C SER A 169 10.37 15.45 12.82
N SER A 170 11.29 14.91 12.03
CA SER A 170 12.73 15.03 12.24
C SER A 170 13.47 14.86 10.92
#